data_AF-A0A737HFK5-F1
#
_entry.id   AF-A0A737HFK5-F1
#
_cell.length_a   1.000
_cell.length_b   1.000
_cell.length_c   1.000
_cell.angle_alpha   90.00
_cell.angle_beta   90.00
_cell.angle_gamma   90.00
#
_symmetry.space_group_name_H-M   'P 1'
#
loop_
_entity.id
_entity.type
_entity.pdbx_description
1 polymer ?
#
loop_
_entity_poly.entity_id
_entity_poly.type
_entity_poly.pdbx_seq_one_letter_code
_entity_poly.pdbx_strand_id
1 'polypeptide(L)'
;HLGAGQAIMLLVSLLLLWLAIAKKFEPLLLLPIGFGGLLSNIPEAGMALTALESLLAHHDAGQLAVIAAKLNCAPDVHAIKEALALALPSVQSQMENLAVDMGYTPGVLALFYKVAIGSGVAPLVIFMGVGAMTDFGPLLANPRTLLLGAAAQFGIFATVLGALTLNYFGLISFTLPQAAAIGIIGGADGPTAIYLSGKLAPELLGAIAVAAYSYMALVPLIQPPIMRALTTETERKIRMVQLRTVSKREKILFPVVLLLLVALLLPDAAPLLGMFCFGNLMRESGVVERLSDTVQN
;
A
#
# COMPACT_ATOMS: atom_id res chain seq x y z
N HIS A 1 18.49 25.98 -2.68
CA HIS A 1 17.22 25.41 -2.21
C HIS A 1 16.89 24.06 -2.83
N LEU A 2 17.08 23.84 -4.14
CA LEU A 2 16.93 22.49 -4.72
C LEU A 2 18.08 21.57 -4.30
N GLY A 3 17.78 20.58 -3.46
CA GLY A 3 18.74 19.55 -3.05
C GLY A 3 18.99 18.51 -4.14
N ALA A 4 20.14 17.84 -4.10
CA ALA A 4 20.49 16.79 -5.08
C ALA A 4 19.48 15.63 -5.09
N GLY A 5 19.06 15.16 -3.91
CA GLY A 5 18.04 14.11 -3.79
C GLY A 5 16.68 14.53 -4.33
N GLN A 6 16.25 15.77 -4.06
CA GLN A 6 14.99 16.31 -4.58
C GLN A 6 14.99 16.37 -6.12
N ALA A 7 16.11 16.77 -6.74
CA ALA A 7 16.24 16.77 -8.19
C ALA A 7 16.02 15.37 -8.80
N ILE A 8 16.62 14.33 -8.20
CA ILE A 8 16.42 12.94 -8.63
C ILE A 8 14.95 12.53 -8.45
N MET A 9 14.35 12.86 -7.31
CA MET A 9 12.95 12.51 -7.04
C MET A 9 11.97 13.18 -8.01
N LEU A 10 12.24 14.42 -8.44
CA LEU A 10 11.45 15.10 -9.47
C LEU A 10 11.57 14.39 -10.82
N LEU A 11 12.78 13.95 -11.21
CA LEU A 11 13.00 13.18 -12.43
C LEU A 11 12.28 11.83 -12.40
N VAL A 12 12.35 11.12 -11.27
CA VAL A 12 11.60 9.86 -11.08
C VAL A 12 10.11 10.11 -11.15
N SER A 13 9.60 11.18 -10.54
CA SER A 13 8.18 11.53 -10.57
C SER A 13 7.70 11.84 -12.00
N LEU A 14 8.50 12.58 -12.79
CA LEU A 14 8.23 12.79 -14.21
C LEU A 14 8.23 11.49 -15.01
N LEU A 15 9.13 10.56 -14.68
CA LEU A 15 9.16 9.22 -15.28
C LEU A 15 7.90 8.42 -14.95
N LEU A 16 7.41 8.48 -13.71
CA LEU A 16 6.15 7.85 -13.30
C LEU A 16 4.96 8.44 -14.05
N LEU A 17 4.90 9.76 -14.20
CA LEU A 17 3.87 10.42 -14.99
C LEU A 17 3.92 9.98 -16.46
N TRP A 18 5.11 9.93 -17.06
CA TRP A 18 5.26 9.44 -18.43
C TRP A 18 4.82 7.97 -18.58
N LEU A 19 5.18 7.09 -17.63
CA LEU A 19 4.74 5.70 -17.63
C LEU A 19 3.21 5.58 -17.53
N ALA A 20 2.61 6.31 -16.60
CA ALA A 20 1.16 6.29 -16.39
C ALA A 20 0.39 6.88 -17.59
N ILE A 21 0.90 7.95 -18.24
CA ILE A 21 0.19 8.63 -19.33
C ILE A 21 0.49 7.99 -20.68
N ALA A 22 1.76 7.88 -21.06
CA ALA A 22 2.14 7.44 -22.41
C ALA A 22 2.03 5.92 -22.57
N LYS A 23 2.38 5.15 -21.53
CA LYS A 23 2.31 3.69 -21.55
C LYS A 23 1.10 3.10 -20.82
N LYS A 24 0.28 3.92 -20.14
CA LYS A 24 -0.94 3.50 -19.43
C LYS A 24 -0.67 2.42 -18.37
N PHE A 25 0.44 2.54 -17.65
CA PHE A 25 0.75 1.69 -16.50
C PHE A 25 -0.12 2.13 -15.31
N GLU A 26 -1.10 1.31 -14.91
CA GLU A 26 -2.00 1.55 -13.78
C GLU A 26 -2.38 3.03 -13.58
N PRO A 27 -2.90 3.71 -14.63
CA PRO A 27 -2.98 5.17 -14.67
C PRO A 27 -3.89 5.75 -13.59
N LEU A 28 -4.86 4.96 -13.10
CA LEU A 28 -5.81 5.38 -12.07
C LEU A 28 -5.12 5.70 -10.74
N LEU A 29 -4.03 5.01 -10.41
CA LEU A 29 -3.34 5.14 -9.12
C LEU A 29 -1.89 5.61 -9.27
N LEU A 30 -1.19 5.18 -10.32
CA LEU A 30 0.20 5.57 -10.55
C LEU A 30 0.34 7.06 -10.92
N LEU A 31 -0.65 7.64 -11.59
CA LEU A 31 -0.65 9.06 -11.94
C LEU A 31 -0.74 9.97 -10.69
N PRO A 32 -1.73 9.80 -9.78
CA PRO A 32 -1.73 10.52 -8.51
C PRO A 32 -0.47 10.29 -7.66
N ILE A 33 0.09 9.07 -7.66
CA ILE A 33 1.35 8.78 -6.94
C ILE A 33 2.51 9.60 -7.54
N GLY A 34 2.66 9.61 -8.86
CA GLY A 34 3.69 10.39 -9.54
C GLY A 34 3.53 11.90 -9.32
N PHE A 35 2.29 12.40 -9.36
CA PHE A 35 2.01 13.82 -9.10
C PHE A 35 2.26 14.19 -7.62
N GLY A 36 1.88 13.31 -6.69
CA GLY A 36 2.23 13.44 -5.28
C GLY A 36 3.74 13.49 -5.07
N GLY A 37 4.50 12.66 -5.78
CA GLY A 37 5.97 12.70 -5.79
C GLY A 37 6.54 14.04 -6.24
N LEU A 38 5.95 14.68 -7.26
CA LEU A 38 6.34 16.04 -7.67
C LEU A 38 6.09 17.05 -6.54
N LEU A 39 4.88 17.07 -6.00
CA LEU A 39 4.47 18.00 -4.95
C LEU A 39 5.33 17.83 -3.68
N SER A 40 5.62 16.59 -3.27
CA SER A 40 6.44 16.30 -2.08
C SER A 40 7.88 16.78 -2.19
N ASN A 41 8.39 16.97 -3.41
CA ASN A 41 9.79 17.32 -3.65
C ASN A 41 9.99 18.74 -4.20
N ILE A 42 8.96 19.60 -4.16
CA ILE A 42 9.14 21.03 -4.44
C ILE A 42 10.00 21.63 -3.33
N PRO A 43 11.17 22.22 -3.65
CA PRO A 43 12.08 22.75 -2.65
C PRO A 43 11.40 23.85 -1.83
N GLU A 44 11.55 23.79 -0.51
CA GLU A 44 11.03 24.76 0.47
C GLU A 44 9.50 24.95 0.49
N ALA A 45 8.74 24.10 -0.20
CA ALA A 45 7.28 24.19 -0.19
C ALA A 45 6.64 23.53 1.04
N GLY A 46 7.34 22.60 1.70
CA GLY A 46 6.87 21.92 2.91
C GLY A 46 5.59 21.07 2.75
N MET A 47 5.14 20.80 1.52
CA MET A 47 3.79 20.26 1.27
C MET A 47 3.56 18.85 1.79
N ALA A 48 4.59 18.01 1.85
CA ALA A 48 4.53 16.63 2.35
C ALA A 48 5.26 16.42 3.67
N LEU A 49 5.60 17.52 4.36
CA LEU A 49 6.27 17.47 5.65
C LEU A 49 5.27 17.72 6.77
N THR A 50 5.40 16.96 7.86
CA THR A 50 4.76 17.33 9.13
C THR A 50 5.30 18.68 9.63
N ALA A 51 4.60 19.34 10.56
CA ALA A 51 5.10 20.58 11.15
C ALA A 51 6.48 20.40 11.79
N LEU A 52 6.69 19.25 12.45
CA LEU A 52 7.96 18.91 13.08
C LEU A 52 9.07 18.60 12.05
N GLU A 53 8.78 17.84 11.00
CA GLU A 53 9.75 17.61 9.92
C GLU A 53 10.11 18.90 9.18
N SER A 54 9.15 19.82 9.01
CA SER A 54 9.38 21.13 8.43
C SER A 54 10.31 21.96 9.30
N LEU A 55 10.13 21.95 10.63
CA LEU A 55 11.04 22.55 11.60
C LEU A 55 12.46 21.96 11.47
N LEU A 56 12.57 20.63 11.44
CA LEU A 56 13.85 19.94 11.27
C LEU A 56 14.55 20.33 9.96
N ALA A 57 13.78 20.56 8.88
CA ALA A 57 14.31 20.98 7.59
C ALA A 57 14.79 22.45 7.55
N HIS A 58 14.27 23.32 8.42
CA HIS A 58 14.66 24.74 8.51
C HIS A 58 16.00 24.97 9.23
N HIS A 59 16.48 24.00 10.02
CA HIS A 59 17.78 24.03 10.71
C HIS A 59 18.01 25.25 11.64
N ASP A 60 16.97 25.77 12.30
CA ASP A 60 17.14 26.80 13.33
C ASP A 60 17.77 26.20 14.59
N ALA A 61 18.96 26.69 14.96
CA ALA A 61 19.73 26.16 16.10
C ALA A 61 19.00 26.30 17.45
N GLY A 62 18.24 27.39 17.64
CA GLY A 62 17.48 27.61 18.87
C GLY A 62 16.31 26.64 18.98
N GLN A 63 15.59 26.43 17.88
CA GLN A 63 14.46 25.50 17.85
C GLN A 63 14.91 24.04 17.99
N LEU A 64 15.98 23.64 17.31
CA LEU A 64 16.56 22.30 17.44
C LEU A 64 17.03 22.01 18.87
N ALA A 65 17.60 23.01 19.56
CA ALA A 65 17.97 22.87 20.97
C ALA A 65 16.75 22.63 21.87
N VAL A 66 15.61 23.30 21.61
CA VAL A 66 14.36 23.07 22.36
C VAL A 66 13.82 21.65 22.12
N ILE A 67 13.79 21.20 20.86
CA ILE A 67 13.34 19.85 20.50
C ILE A 67 14.23 18.78 21.16
N ALA A 68 15.54 18.94 21.05
CA ALA A 68 16.52 18.02 21.61
C ALA A 68 16.46 17.96 23.16
N ALA A 69 16.24 19.11 23.82
CA ALA A 69 16.06 19.17 25.27
C ALA A 69 14.79 18.42 25.72
N LYS A 70 13.71 18.45 24.93
CA LYS A 70 12.48 17.69 25.25
C LYS A 70 12.62 16.20 24.98
N LEU A 71 13.43 15.81 23.99
CA LEU A 71 13.69 14.41 23.64
C LEU A 71 14.89 13.81 24.38
N ASN A 72 15.61 14.61 25.19
CA ASN A 72 16.85 14.23 25.88
C ASN A 72 17.90 13.64 24.93
N CYS A 73 18.07 14.24 23.75
CA CYS A 73 19.03 13.81 22.73
C CYS A 73 19.96 14.95 22.29
N ALA A 74 20.88 14.66 21.37
CA ALA A 74 21.76 15.69 20.80
C ALA A 74 20.97 16.63 19.88
N PRO A 75 21.30 17.94 19.82
CA PRO A 75 20.67 18.92 18.93
C PRO A 75 21.15 18.77 17.48
N ASP A 76 20.90 17.58 16.93
CA ASP A 76 21.23 17.20 15.55
C ASP A 76 20.01 16.56 14.87
N VAL A 77 19.85 16.80 13.57
CA VAL A 77 18.68 16.34 12.81
C VAL A 77 18.59 14.81 12.78
N HIS A 78 19.72 14.12 12.61
CA HIS A 78 19.74 12.66 12.58
C HIS A 78 19.47 12.09 13.96
N ALA A 79 20.12 12.62 15.00
CA ALA A 79 19.90 12.20 16.37
C ALA A 79 18.44 12.40 16.84
N ILE A 80 17.82 13.53 16.45
CA ILE A 80 16.40 13.80 16.75
C ILE A 80 15.49 12.80 16.04
N LYS A 81 15.75 12.46 14.78
CA LYS A 81 14.95 11.46 14.04
C LYS A 81 15.01 10.07 14.68
N GLU A 82 16.21 9.62 15.06
CA GLU A 82 16.40 8.35 15.77
C GLU A 82 15.69 8.35 17.13
N ALA A 83 15.86 9.42 17.91
CA ALA A 83 15.18 9.56 19.20
C ALA A 83 13.66 9.57 19.05
N LEU A 84 13.15 10.22 18.00
CA LEU A 84 11.72 10.31 17.72
C LEU A 84 11.16 8.97 17.26
N ALA A 85 11.88 8.21 16.42
CA ALA A 85 11.47 6.87 15.99
C ALA A 85 11.33 5.89 17.17
N LEU A 86 12.13 6.07 18.23
CA LEU A 86 12.06 5.27 19.46
C LEU A 86 11.08 5.83 20.51
N ALA A 87 10.59 7.06 20.33
CA ALA A 87 9.70 7.72 21.27
C ALA A 87 8.26 7.16 21.20
N LEU A 88 7.54 7.28 22.31
CA LEU A 88 6.13 6.91 22.37
C LEU A 88 5.28 7.80 21.42
N PRO A 89 4.19 7.29 20.83
CA PRO A 89 3.34 8.09 19.94
C PRO A 89 2.77 9.35 20.60
N SER A 90 2.51 9.31 21.90
CA SER A 90 2.07 10.50 22.67
C SER A 90 3.16 11.57 22.73
N VAL A 91 4.42 11.18 22.87
CA VAL A 91 5.58 12.08 22.86
C VAL A 91 5.76 12.67 21.46
N GLN A 92 5.69 11.84 20.41
CA GLN A 92 5.76 12.31 19.02
C GLN A 92 4.68 13.37 18.74
N SER A 93 3.42 13.12 19.14
CA SER A 93 2.34 14.09 18.97
C SER A 93 2.55 15.38 19.76
N GLN A 94 3.15 15.31 20.96
CA GLN A 94 3.50 16.50 21.73
C GLN A 94 4.59 17.31 21.04
N MET A 95 5.59 16.65 20.45
CA MET A 95 6.63 17.31 19.66
C MET A 95 6.07 17.95 18.39
N GLU A 96 5.11 17.30 17.72
CA GLU A 96 4.38 17.91 16.60
C GLU A 96 3.63 19.17 17.03
N ASN A 97 2.92 19.13 18.16
CA ASN A 97 2.20 20.31 18.67
C ASN A 97 3.16 21.44 19.02
N LEU A 98 4.30 21.13 19.63
CA LEU A 98 5.33 22.12 19.94
C LEU A 98 5.89 22.78 18.67
N ALA A 99 6.05 22.03 17.58
CA ALA A 99 6.45 22.61 16.30
C ALA A 99 5.36 23.54 15.73
N VAL A 100 4.08 23.22 15.93
CA VAL A 100 2.97 24.11 15.58
C VAL A 100 2.99 25.40 16.40
N ASP A 101 3.26 25.31 17.70
CA ASP A 101 3.40 26.48 18.58
C ASP A 101 4.56 27.40 18.15
N MET A 102 5.58 26.86 17.48
CA MET A 102 6.69 27.62 16.89
C MET A 102 6.36 28.24 15.52
N GLY A 103 5.11 28.12 15.05
CA GLY A 103 4.62 28.74 13.81
C GLY A 103 4.69 27.84 12.57
N TYR A 104 5.10 26.58 12.69
CA TYR A 104 5.10 25.64 11.57
C TYR A 104 3.73 25.00 11.36
N THR A 105 3.23 25.04 10.13
CA THR A 105 1.97 24.36 9.77
C THR A 105 2.29 23.05 9.05
N PRO A 106 1.56 21.94 9.32
CA PRO A 106 1.70 20.71 8.56
C PRO A 106 1.37 20.93 7.08
N GLY A 107 2.16 20.33 6.19
CA GLY A 107 1.87 20.34 4.77
C GLY A 107 0.58 19.62 4.42
N VAL A 108 -0.07 20.04 3.32
CA VAL A 108 -1.35 19.47 2.88
C VAL A 108 -1.28 17.96 2.64
N LEU A 109 -0.20 17.47 2.02
CA LEU A 109 -0.01 16.04 1.77
C LEU A 109 0.29 15.27 3.06
N ALA A 110 0.93 15.89 4.05
CA ALA A 110 1.10 15.29 5.37
C ALA A 110 -0.24 15.11 6.09
N LEU A 111 -1.16 16.08 5.95
CA LEU A 111 -2.53 15.95 6.46
C LEU A 111 -3.30 14.82 5.76
N PHE A 112 -3.21 14.74 4.42
CA PHE A 112 -3.81 13.63 3.67
C PHE A 112 -3.24 12.29 4.10
N TYR A 113 -1.93 12.19 4.27
CA TYR A 113 -1.30 10.97 4.77
C TYR A 113 -1.84 10.60 6.16
N LYS A 114 -1.81 11.53 7.12
CA LYS A 114 -2.26 11.30 8.51
C LYS A 114 -3.72 10.86 8.59
N VAL A 115 -4.61 11.53 7.85
CA VAL A 115 -6.06 11.27 7.90
C VAL A 115 -6.46 10.05 7.07
N ALA A 116 -5.91 9.90 5.87
CA ALA A 116 -6.41 8.92 4.91
C ALA A 116 -5.66 7.58 5.01
N ILE A 117 -4.33 7.61 4.97
CA ILE A 117 -3.50 6.39 4.86
C ILE A 117 -3.00 5.93 6.24
N GLY A 118 -2.47 6.83 7.05
CA GLY A 118 -1.95 6.54 8.39
C GLY A 118 -3.01 6.04 9.36
N SER A 119 -4.27 6.46 9.18
CA SER A 119 -5.42 5.91 9.91
C SER A 119 -5.85 4.51 9.42
N GLY A 120 -5.38 4.10 8.25
CA GLY A 120 -5.78 2.87 7.57
C GLY A 120 -7.14 2.95 6.85
N VAL A 121 -7.81 4.11 6.79
CA VAL A 121 -9.16 4.24 6.23
C VAL A 121 -9.16 4.14 4.70
N ALA A 122 -8.35 4.93 4.01
CA ALA A 122 -8.32 5.00 2.55
C ALA A 122 -8.06 3.65 1.85
N PRO A 123 -7.01 2.88 2.21
CA PRO A 123 -6.79 1.57 1.57
C PRO A 123 -7.97 0.61 1.79
N LEU A 124 -8.65 0.66 2.94
CA LEU A 124 -9.82 -0.18 3.20
C LEU A 124 -11.04 0.24 2.36
N VAL A 125 -11.25 1.53 2.17
CA VAL A 125 -12.33 2.05 1.31
C VAL A 125 -12.08 1.69 -0.16
N ILE A 126 -10.84 1.82 -0.64
CA ILE A 126 -10.47 1.38 -1.99
C ILE A 126 -10.69 -0.15 -2.13
N PHE A 127 -10.30 -0.93 -1.12
CA PHE A 127 -10.48 -2.38 -1.13
C PHE A 127 -11.96 -2.81 -1.08
N MET A 128 -12.82 -2.04 -0.41
CA MET A 128 -14.28 -2.18 -0.51
C MET A 128 -14.78 -1.94 -1.94
N GLY A 129 -14.25 -0.93 -2.62
CA GLY A 129 -14.52 -0.69 -4.05
C GLY A 129 -14.12 -1.87 -4.93
N VAL A 130 -12.95 -2.46 -4.71
CA VAL A 130 -12.51 -3.70 -5.38
C VAL A 130 -13.52 -4.83 -5.14
N GLY A 131 -14.00 -4.99 -3.91
CA GLY A 131 -15.06 -5.94 -3.57
C GLY A 131 -16.36 -5.70 -4.35
N ALA A 132 -16.77 -4.45 -4.53
CA ALA A 132 -17.97 -4.08 -5.29
C ALA A 132 -17.83 -4.27 -6.82
N MET A 133 -16.60 -4.26 -7.34
CA MET A 133 -16.30 -4.53 -8.76
C MET A 133 -16.11 -6.02 -9.08
N THR A 134 -15.84 -6.86 -8.08
CA THR A 134 -15.45 -8.26 -8.29
C THR A 134 -16.66 -9.17 -8.58
N ASP A 135 -16.58 -9.99 -9.64
CA ASP A 135 -17.55 -11.07 -9.90
C ASP A 135 -17.06 -12.43 -9.38
N PHE A 136 -17.84 -13.00 -8.47
CA PHE A 136 -17.57 -14.29 -7.84
C PHE A 136 -18.13 -15.49 -8.60
N GLY A 137 -18.95 -15.28 -9.65
CA GLY A 137 -19.53 -16.37 -10.43
C GLY A 137 -18.49 -17.41 -10.90
N PRO A 138 -17.39 -17.00 -11.54
CA PRO A 138 -16.35 -17.92 -12.00
C PRO A 138 -15.67 -18.72 -10.86
N LEU A 139 -15.41 -18.07 -9.72
CA LEU A 139 -14.77 -18.68 -8.56
C LEU A 139 -15.67 -19.74 -7.92
N LEU A 140 -16.95 -19.39 -7.69
CA LEU A 140 -17.94 -20.30 -7.12
C LEU A 140 -18.25 -21.45 -8.06
N ALA A 141 -18.19 -21.24 -9.37
CA ALA A 141 -18.48 -22.30 -10.32
C ALA A 141 -17.44 -23.43 -10.30
N ASN A 142 -16.17 -23.12 -10.02
CA ASN A 142 -15.12 -24.11 -9.81
C ASN A 142 -14.30 -23.79 -8.55
N PRO A 143 -14.76 -24.20 -7.35
CA PRO A 143 -14.13 -23.84 -6.08
C PRO A 143 -12.68 -24.35 -5.93
N ARG A 144 -12.29 -25.37 -6.71
CA ARG A 144 -10.90 -25.89 -6.69
C ARG A 144 -9.89 -24.82 -7.12
N THR A 145 -10.32 -23.80 -7.87
CA THR A 145 -9.49 -22.65 -8.23
C THR A 145 -9.02 -21.83 -7.03
N LEU A 146 -9.70 -21.91 -5.88
CA LEU A 146 -9.22 -21.30 -4.62
C LEU A 146 -7.84 -21.83 -4.21
N LEU A 147 -7.55 -23.12 -4.47
CA LEU A 147 -6.26 -23.72 -4.15
C LEU A 147 -5.13 -23.16 -5.03
N LEU A 148 -5.44 -22.79 -6.28
CA LEU A 148 -4.48 -22.09 -7.13
C LEU A 148 -4.17 -20.70 -6.55
N GLY A 149 -5.19 -20.02 -6.01
CA GLY A 149 -5.02 -18.77 -5.28
C GLY A 149 -4.13 -18.92 -4.04
N ALA A 150 -4.28 -19.99 -3.28
CA ALA A 150 -3.43 -20.28 -2.12
C ALA A 150 -1.96 -20.46 -2.52
N ALA A 151 -1.69 -21.24 -3.59
CA ALA A 151 -0.33 -21.41 -4.10
C ALA A 151 0.24 -20.11 -4.71
N ALA A 152 -0.59 -19.26 -5.31
CA ALA A 152 -0.17 -17.98 -5.87
C ALA A 152 0.41 -17.03 -4.80
N GLN A 153 -0.06 -17.14 -3.54
CA GLN A 153 0.48 -16.34 -2.43
C GLN A 153 1.90 -16.77 -1.99
N PHE A 154 2.42 -17.91 -2.48
CA PHE A 154 3.80 -18.33 -2.19
C PHE A 154 4.83 -17.27 -2.59
N GLY A 155 4.54 -16.48 -3.63
CA GLY A 155 5.38 -15.36 -4.05
C GLY A 155 5.68 -14.36 -2.91
N ILE A 156 4.70 -14.08 -2.05
CA ILE A 156 4.88 -13.19 -0.89
C ILE A 156 5.95 -13.76 0.04
N PHE A 157 5.80 -15.01 0.45
CA PHE A 157 6.74 -15.66 1.36
C PHE A 157 8.13 -15.76 0.75
N ALA A 158 8.24 -16.15 -0.53
CA ALA A 158 9.51 -16.20 -1.23
C ALA A 158 10.20 -14.83 -1.27
N THR A 159 9.46 -13.74 -1.48
CA THR A 159 10.00 -12.37 -1.44
C THR A 159 10.46 -11.97 -0.04
N VAL A 160 9.73 -12.34 1.03
CA VAL A 160 10.17 -12.11 2.41
C VAL A 160 11.48 -12.86 2.69
N LEU A 161 11.57 -14.13 2.33
CA LEU A 161 12.79 -14.94 2.49
C LEU A 161 13.96 -14.32 1.70
N GLY A 162 13.70 -13.83 0.49
CA GLY A 162 14.67 -13.09 -0.31
C GLY A 162 15.19 -11.84 0.40
N ALA A 163 14.29 -10.99 0.90
CA ALA A 163 14.67 -9.78 1.64
C ALA A 163 15.50 -10.08 2.90
N LEU A 164 15.11 -11.09 3.69
CA LEU A 164 15.87 -11.52 4.86
C LEU A 164 17.23 -12.12 4.48
N THR A 165 17.32 -12.80 3.35
CA THR A 165 18.58 -13.35 2.83
C THR A 165 19.52 -12.24 2.38
N LEU A 166 19.00 -11.17 1.75
CA LEU A 166 19.81 -9.99 1.41
C LEU A 166 20.38 -9.30 2.66
N ASN A 167 19.61 -9.28 3.76
CA ASN A 167 20.08 -8.80 5.06
C ASN A 167 21.15 -9.73 5.64
N TYR A 168 20.94 -11.05 5.56
CA TYR A 168 21.90 -12.05 6.04
C TYR A 168 23.27 -11.96 5.33
N PHE A 169 23.27 -11.69 4.02
CA PHE A 169 24.50 -11.46 3.25
C PHE A 169 25.14 -10.08 3.46
N GLY A 170 24.53 -9.22 4.27
CA GLY A 170 25.06 -7.89 4.59
C GLY A 170 25.06 -6.91 3.42
N LEU A 171 24.26 -7.15 2.38
CA LEU A 171 24.18 -6.27 1.21
C LEU A 171 23.37 -5.01 1.53
N ILE A 172 22.18 -5.20 2.10
CA ILE A 172 21.27 -4.13 2.51
C ILE A 172 20.53 -4.58 3.77
N SER A 173 20.39 -3.68 4.74
CA SER A 173 19.75 -4.00 6.02
C SER A 173 18.23 -3.98 5.89
N PHE A 174 17.59 -5.11 6.16
CA PHE A 174 16.14 -5.21 6.26
C PHE A 174 15.73 -5.81 7.60
N THR A 175 14.94 -5.06 8.35
CA THR A 175 14.27 -5.60 9.53
C THR A 175 13.13 -6.54 9.10
N LEU A 176 12.67 -7.41 10.00
CA LEU A 176 11.56 -8.32 9.71
C LEU A 176 10.26 -7.58 9.32
N PRO A 177 9.83 -6.48 10.00
CA PRO A 177 8.68 -5.68 9.58
C PRO A 177 8.80 -5.12 8.16
N GLN A 178 9.98 -4.60 7.81
CA GLN A 178 10.26 -4.08 6.47
C GLN A 178 10.24 -5.19 5.41
N ALA A 179 10.88 -6.33 5.68
CA ALA A 179 10.86 -7.49 4.79
C ALA A 179 9.43 -8.01 4.56
N ALA A 180 8.61 -8.05 5.62
CA ALA A 180 7.20 -8.44 5.53
C ALA A 180 6.39 -7.47 4.65
N ALA A 181 6.59 -6.17 4.79
CA ALA A 181 5.92 -5.15 3.96
C ALA A 181 6.33 -5.27 2.48
N ILE A 182 7.61 -5.52 2.18
CA ILE A 182 8.12 -5.74 0.82
C ILE A 182 7.49 -7.01 0.21
N GLY A 183 7.34 -8.06 1.01
CA GLY A 183 6.76 -9.35 0.59
C GLY A 183 5.40 -9.22 -0.08
N ILE A 184 4.52 -8.34 0.43
CA ILE A 184 3.14 -8.22 -0.07
C ILE A 184 3.05 -7.78 -1.53
N ILE A 185 4.10 -7.17 -2.08
CA ILE A 185 4.19 -6.87 -3.52
C ILE A 185 3.96 -8.15 -4.36
N GLY A 186 4.44 -9.31 -3.88
CA GLY A 186 4.25 -10.60 -4.53
C GLY A 186 2.80 -11.07 -4.62
N GLY A 187 1.89 -10.49 -3.82
CA GLY A 187 0.46 -10.74 -3.89
C GLY A 187 -0.26 -9.99 -5.02
N ALA A 188 0.42 -9.02 -5.65
CA ALA A 188 -0.11 -8.17 -6.72
C ALA A 188 -1.43 -7.46 -6.35
N ASP A 189 -1.58 -7.08 -5.08
CA ASP A 189 -2.75 -6.38 -4.54
C ASP A 189 -2.32 -5.05 -3.90
N GLY A 190 -2.45 -3.96 -4.67
CA GLY A 190 -2.02 -2.62 -4.29
C GLY A 190 -2.66 -2.10 -2.99
N PRO A 191 -3.99 -2.09 -2.84
CA PRO A 191 -4.66 -1.66 -1.60
C PRO A 191 -4.17 -2.39 -0.35
N THR A 192 -4.00 -3.71 -0.41
CA THR A 192 -3.48 -4.50 0.71
C THR A 192 -2.00 -4.23 0.98
N ALA A 193 -1.19 -4.05 -0.06
CA ALA A 193 0.22 -3.66 0.08
C ALA A 193 0.37 -2.30 0.77
N ILE A 194 -0.43 -1.31 0.39
CA ILE A 194 -0.48 0.01 1.02
C ILE A 194 -0.91 -0.12 2.49
N TYR A 195 -1.95 -0.89 2.78
CA TYR A 195 -2.45 -1.08 4.14
C TYR A 195 -1.40 -1.70 5.05
N LEU A 196 -0.78 -2.80 4.61
CA LEU A 196 0.18 -3.51 5.43
C LEU A 196 1.48 -2.71 5.58
N SER A 197 1.98 -2.10 4.50
CA SER A 197 3.16 -1.24 4.56
C SER A 197 2.94 -0.04 5.47
N GLY A 198 1.76 0.60 5.42
CA GLY A 198 1.43 1.71 6.32
C GLY A 198 1.38 1.33 7.80
N LYS A 199 1.24 0.04 8.13
CA LYS A 199 1.26 -0.47 9.52
C LYS A 199 2.62 -1.00 9.96
N LEU A 200 3.37 -1.66 9.07
CA LEU A 200 4.63 -2.35 9.42
C LEU A 200 5.89 -1.58 9.08
N ALA A 201 5.90 -0.83 7.97
CA ALA A 201 7.04 -0.05 7.52
C ALA A 201 6.57 1.23 6.79
N PRO A 202 6.03 2.21 7.54
CA PRO A 202 5.49 3.45 6.97
C PRO A 202 6.50 4.22 6.12
N GLU A 203 7.78 4.15 6.48
CA GLU A 203 8.90 4.79 5.80
C GLU A 203 9.21 4.19 4.42
N LEU A 204 8.81 2.93 4.17
CA LEU A 204 9.01 2.24 2.88
C LEU A 204 7.77 2.31 1.96
N LEU A 205 6.66 2.90 2.43
CA LEU A 205 5.39 2.90 1.71
C LEU A 205 5.52 3.46 0.29
N GLY A 206 6.27 4.54 0.10
CA GLY A 206 6.44 5.17 -1.21
C GLY A 206 7.06 4.22 -2.23
N ALA A 207 8.15 3.56 -1.87
CA ALA A 207 8.85 2.62 -2.74
C ALA A 207 8.00 1.36 -3.01
N ILE A 208 7.34 0.84 -1.97
CA ILE A 208 6.47 -0.36 -2.09
C ILE A 208 5.28 -0.08 -3.01
N ALA A 209 4.58 1.04 -2.83
CA ALA A 209 3.42 1.38 -3.65
C ALA A 209 3.81 1.61 -5.12
N VAL A 210 4.90 2.35 -5.37
CA VAL A 210 5.41 2.55 -6.74
C VAL A 210 5.78 1.23 -7.39
N ALA A 211 6.51 0.37 -6.68
CA ALA A 211 6.89 -0.95 -7.20
C ALA A 211 5.66 -1.83 -7.46
N ALA A 212 4.68 -1.87 -6.54
CA ALA A 212 3.47 -2.67 -6.67
C ALA A 212 2.70 -2.33 -7.96
N TYR A 213 2.29 -1.08 -8.16
CA TYR A 213 1.52 -0.71 -9.35
C TYR A 213 2.34 -0.77 -10.65
N SER A 214 3.65 -0.50 -10.58
CA SER A 214 4.53 -0.66 -11.74
C SER A 214 4.67 -2.13 -12.16
N TYR A 215 4.83 -3.05 -11.20
CA TYR A 215 5.00 -4.47 -11.48
C TYR A 215 3.68 -5.16 -11.87
N MET A 216 2.55 -4.71 -11.32
CA MET A 216 1.22 -5.15 -11.76
C MET A 216 0.99 -4.85 -13.25
N ALA A 217 1.38 -3.66 -13.71
CA ALA A 217 1.31 -3.31 -15.13
C ALA A 217 2.31 -4.10 -16.01
N LEU A 218 3.36 -4.69 -15.42
CA LEU A 218 4.32 -5.55 -16.12
C LEU A 218 3.91 -7.02 -16.18
N VAL A 219 2.77 -7.42 -15.60
CA VAL A 219 2.27 -8.81 -15.68
C VAL A 219 2.22 -9.33 -17.13
N PRO A 220 1.75 -8.57 -18.15
CA PRO A 220 1.78 -9.01 -19.55
C PRO A 220 3.19 -9.24 -20.12
N LEU A 221 4.23 -8.66 -19.51
CA LEU A 221 5.63 -8.87 -19.89
C LEU A 221 6.24 -10.06 -19.15
N ILE A 222 5.96 -10.20 -17.86
CA ILE A 222 6.60 -11.18 -16.96
C ILE A 222 5.91 -12.54 -17.04
N GLN A 223 4.58 -12.58 -17.04
CA GLN A 223 3.82 -13.83 -16.95
C GLN A 223 3.96 -14.71 -18.20
N PRO A 224 3.86 -14.22 -19.45
CA PRO A 224 3.90 -15.09 -20.62
C PRO A 224 5.21 -15.86 -20.82
N PRO A 225 6.41 -15.27 -20.61
CA PRO A 225 7.66 -16.02 -20.62
C PRO A 225 7.71 -17.17 -19.61
N ILE A 226 7.20 -16.96 -18.40
CA ILE A 226 7.13 -18.01 -17.36
C ILE A 226 6.22 -19.15 -17.80
N MET A 227 5.04 -18.83 -18.34
CA MET A 227 4.11 -19.82 -18.90
C MET A 227 4.75 -20.60 -20.06
N ARG A 228 5.61 -19.93 -20.86
CA ARG A 228 6.36 -20.56 -21.94
C ARG A 228 7.44 -21.52 -21.45
N ALA A 229 8.07 -21.20 -20.32
CA ALA A 229 9.16 -21.97 -19.73
C ALA A 229 8.69 -23.21 -18.95
N LEU A 230 7.53 -23.14 -18.27
CA LEU A 230 7.08 -24.21 -17.35
C LEU A 230 5.99 -25.12 -17.93
N THR A 231 5.02 -24.57 -18.66
CA THR A 231 3.84 -25.34 -19.09
C THR A 231 4.09 -26.00 -20.46
N THR A 232 3.66 -27.24 -20.65
CA THR A 232 3.78 -27.95 -21.94
C THR A 232 2.68 -27.56 -22.94
N GLU A 233 2.89 -27.80 -24.24
CA GLU A 233 1.85 -27.52 -25.24
C GLU A 233 0.60 -28.38 -25.10
N THR A 234 0.75 -29.62 -24.62
CA THR A 234 -0.36 -30.54 -24.37
C THR A 234 -1.28 -30.00 -23.27
N GLU A 235 -0.71 -29.50 -22.17
CA GLU A 235 -1.46 -28.86 -21.08
C GLU A 235 -2.18 -27.59 -21.54
N ARG A 236 -1.53 -26.73 -22.34
CA ARG A 236 -2.14 -25.49 -22.86
C ARG A 236 -3.35 -25.73 -23.77
N LYS A 237 -3.47 -26.92 -24.37
CA LYS A 237 -4.56 -27.29 -25.28
C LYS A 237 -5.73 -28.00 -24.57
N ILE A 238 -5.68 -28.15 -23.24
CA ILE A 238 -6.78 -28.72 -22.44
C ILE A 238 -8.04 -27.86 -22.60
N ARG A 239 -9.18 -28.49 -22.90
CA ARG A 239 -10.47 -27.82 -23.01
C ARG A 239 -11.07 -27.62 -21.63
N MET A 240 -11.31 -26.36 -21.26
CA MET A 240 -12.03 -26.03 -20.03
C MET A 240 -13.52 -26.32 -20.23
N VAL A 241 -14.11 -27.05 -19.28
CA VAL A 241 -15.55 -27.36 -19.27
C VAL A 241 -16.35 -26.09 -18.97
N GLN A 242 -17.54 -25.97 -19.55
CA GLN A 242 -18.46 -24.89 -19.18
C GLN A 242 -18.75 -24.93 -17.68
N LEU A 243 -18.65 -23.76 -17.07
CA LEU A 243 -18.85 -23.57 -15.64
C LEU A 243 -20.30 -23.89 -15.24
N ARG A 244 -20.49 -24.44 -14.04
CA ARG A 244 -21.85 -24.65 -13.50
C ARG A 244 -22.58 -23.31 -13.35
N THR A 245 -23.90 -23.34 -13.44
CA THR A 245 -24.72 -22.18 -13.10
C THR A 245 -24.66 -21.94 -11.59
N VAL A 246 -24.20 -20.76 -11.19
CA VAL A 246 -24.12 -20.36 -9.78
C VAL A 246 -25.42 -19.67 -9.41
N SER A 247 -26.06 -20.14 -8.33
CA SER A 247 -27.32 -19.55 -7.89
C SER A 247 -27.10 -18.17 -7.27
N LYS A 248 -28.07 -17.26 -7.44
CA LYS A 248 -27.99 -15.91 -6.84
C LYS A 248 -27.83 -15.96 -5.32
N ARG A 249 -28.49 -16.92 -4.66
CA ARG A 249 -28.38 -17.13 -3.21
C ARG A 249 -26.96 -17.54 -2.79
N GLU A 250 -26.30 -18.39 -3.57
CA GLU A 250 -24.92 -18.80 -3.31
C GLU A 250 -23.96 -17.61 -3.40
N LYS A 251 -24.13 -16.73 -4.40
CA LYS A 251 -23.34 -15.50 -4.51
C LYS A 251 -23.55 -14.54 -3.32
N ILE A 252 -24.78 -14.43 -2.83
CA ILE A 252 -25.11 -13.58 -1.67
C ILE A 252 -24.55 -14.16 -0.36
N LEU A 253 -24.65 -15.47 -0.15
CA LEU A 253 -24.18 -16.10 1.08
C LEU A 253 -22.65 -16.21 1.14
N PHE A 254 -21.97 -16.28 -0.01
CA PHE A 254 -20.51 -16.40 -0.07
C PHE A 254 -19.73 -15.37 0.77
N PRO A 255 -19.92 -14.04 0.61
CA PRO A 255 -19.19 -13.06 1.42
C PRO A 255 -19.48 -13.18 2.92
N VAL A 256 -20.70 -13.60 3.29
CA VAL A 256 -21.07 -13.80 4.71
C VAL A 256 -20.34 -15.01 5.29
N VAL A 257 -20.35 -16.13 4.57
CA VAL A 257 -19.62 -17.34 4.99
C VAL A 257 -18.12 -17.07 5.06
N LEU A 258 -17.57 -16.36 4.07
CA LEU A 258 -16.16 -15.94 4.06
C LEU A 258 -15.82 -15.08 5.27
N LEU A 259 -16.64 -14.08 5.59
CA LEU A 259 -16.42 -13.21 6.75
C LEU A 259 -16.48 -13.97 8.07
N LEU A 260 -17.45 -14.87 8.25
CA LEU A 260 -17.54 -15.71 9.45
C LEU A 260 -16.31 -16.62 9.57
N LEU A 261 -15.85 -17.20 8.46
CA LEU A 261 -14.65 -18.03 8.43
C LEU A 261 -13.40 -17.24 8.83
N VAL A 262 -13.26 -16.00 8.35
CA VAL A 262 -12.17 -15.09 8.73
C VAL A 262 -12.24 -14.75 10.22
N ALA A 263 -13.43 -14.45 10.74
CA ALA A 263 -13.62 -14.16 12.15
C ALA A 263 -13.23 -15.34 13.06
N LEU A 264 -13.43 -16.58 12.61
CA LEU A 264 -13.09 -17.79 13.36
C LEU A 264 -11.60 -18.18 13.26
N LEU A 265 -10.99 -18.07 12.08
CA LEU A 265 -9.64 -18.61 11.82
C LEU A 265 -8.52 -17.57 11.85
N LEU A 266 -8.77 -16.34 11.39
CA LEU A 266 -7.74 -15.30 11.27
C LEU A 266 -8.36 -13.90 11.48
N PRO A 267 -8.65 -13.52 12.73
CA PRO A 267 -9.34 -12.27 13.04
C PRO A 267 -8.55 -11.02 12.64
N ASP A 268 -7.21 -11.09 12.57
CA ASP A 268 -6.38 -9.95 12.15
C ASP A 268 -6.62 -9.53 10.68
N ALA A 269 -7.15 -10.43 9.84
CA ALA A 269 -7.53 -10.13 8.47
C ALA A 269 -8.96 -9.56 8.33
N ALA A 270 -9.73 -9.52 9.42
CA ALA A 270 -11.11 -9.04 9.44
C ALA A 270 -11.32 -7.62 8.88
N PRO A 271 -10.49 -6.59 9.16
CA PRO A 271 -10.73 -5.27 8.61
C PRO A 271 -10.60 -5.23 7.08
N LEU A 272 -9.65 -5.97 6.50
CA LEU A 272 -9.47 -6.06 5.05
C LEU A 272 -10.61 -6.87 4.41
N LEU A 273 -10.75 -8.14 4.81
CA LEU A 273 -11.71 -9.05 4.20
C LEU A 273 -13.16 -8.68 4.51
N GLY A 274 -13.42 -8.05 5.66
CA GLY A 274 -14.74 -7.52 6.00
C GLY A 274 -15.17 -6.38 5.10
N MET A 275 -14.30 -5.39 4.87
CA MET A 275 -14.59 -4.28 3.96
C MET A 275 -14.75 -4.76 2.51
N PHE A 276 -13.94 -5.73 2.10
CA PHE A 276 -14.08 -6.40 0.81
C PHE A 276 -15.42 -7.15 0.66
N CYS A 277 -15.80 -7.95 1.67
CA CYS A 277 -17.06 -8.69 1.69
C CYS A 277 -18.27 -7.76 1.72
N PHE A 278 -18.17 -6.60 2.37
CA PHE A 278 -19.22 -5.59 2.36
C PHE A 278 -19.43 -5.00 0.96
N GLY A 279 -18.34 -4.68 0.24
CA GLY A 279 -18.40 -4.31 -1.18
C GLY A 279 -19.09 -5.37 -2.05
N ASN A 280 -18.68 -6.63 -1.88
CA ASN A 280 -19.27 -7.77 -2.60
C ASN A 280 -20.77 -7.94 -2.29
N LEU A 281 -21.16 -7.85 -1.02
CA LEU A 281 -22.56 -7.98 -0.63
C LEU A 281 -23.43 -6.85 -1.21
N MET A 282 -22.93 -5.61 -1.28
CA MET A 282 -23.65 -4.52 -1.93
C MET A 282 -23.92 -4.82 -3.41
N ARG A 283 -22.92 -5.33 -4.12
CA ARG A 283 -23.04 -5.78 -5.52
C ARG A 283 -24.04 -6.92 -5.67
N GLU A 284 -23.93 -7.94 -4.84
CA GLU A 284 -24.72 -9.17 -4.99
C GLU A 284 -26.14 -9.06 -4.43
N SER A 285 -26.40 -8.18 -3.46
CA SER A 285 -27.73 -8.06 -2.85
C SER A 285 -28.79 -7.51 -3.81
N GLY A 286 -28.43 -6.67 -4.78
CA GLY A 286 -29.36 -6.11 -5.77
C GLY A 286 -30.42 -5.13 -5.24
N VAL A 287 -30.41 -4.79 -3.94
CA VAL A 287 -31.35 -3.83 -3.33
C VAL A 287 -30.71 -2.48 -3.04
N VAL A 288 -29.38 -2.40 -3.08
CA VAL A 288 -28.59 -1.21 -2.78
C VAL A 288 -27.85 -0.71 -4.02
N GLU A 289 -28.52 -0.72 -5.18
CA GLU A 289 -27.94 -0.34 -6.48
C GLU A 289 -27.23 1.01 -6.42
N ARG A 290 -27.89 2.05 -5.88
CA ARG A 290 -27.28 3.38 -5.72
C ARG A 290 -25.99 3.34 -4.89
N LEU A 291 -25.92 2.53 -3.82
CA LEU A 291 -24.71 2.45 -2.99
C LEU A 291 -23.61 1.68 -3.72
N SER A 292 -23.95 0.53 -4.32
CA SER A 292 -22.98 -0.26 -5.10
C SER A 292 -22.36 0.57 -6.22
N ASP A 293 -23.19 1.31 -6.96
CA ASP A 293 -22.74 2.18 -8.03
C ASP A 293 -21.91 3.36 -7.53
N THR A 294 -22.26 3.94 -6.38
CA THR A 294 -21.46 5.03 -5.79
C THR A 294 -20.11 4.52 -5.25
N VAL A 295 -20.01 3.26 -4.85
CA VAL A 295 -18.78 2.69 -4.28
C VAL A 295 -17.78 2.29 -5.37
N GLN A 296 -18.26 1.88 -6.55
CA GLN A 296 -17.40 1.40 -7.65
C GLN A 296 -17.03 2.48 -8.69
N ASN A 297 -17.66 3.66 -8.65
CA ASN A 297 -17.44 4.78 -9.59
C ASN A 297 -16.85 5.99 -8.88
#